data_AF-A0A8S2SSY8-F1
#
_entry.id   AF-A0A8S2SSY8-F1
#
_cell.length_a   1.000
_cell.length_b   1.000
_cell.length_c   1.000
_cell.angle_alpha   90.00
_cell.angle_beta   90.00
_cell.angle_gamma   90.00
#
_symmetry.space_group_name_H-M   'P 1'
#
loop_
_entity.id
_entity.type
_entity.pdbx_description
1 polymer ?
#
loop_
_entity_poly.entity_id
_entity_poly.type
_entity_poly.pdbx_seq_one_letter_code
_entity_poly.pdbx_strand_id
1 'polypeptide(L)'
;QIVGTETEKVSKEKEIAGVEQAKVAEIEKSVTIKADDCERDLARAMPALKAAEEALNTLDKNSLTEMKAFPNPPEAVLKVGAAVMCLLPPGGK
;
A
#
# COMPACT_ATOMS: atom_id res chain seq x y z
N GLN A 1 -54.79 22.40 15.27
CA GLN A 1 -53.85 23.09 14.37
C GLN A 1 -52.41 22.54 14.47
N ILE A 2 -52.25 21.25 14.76
CA ILE A 2 -50.96 20.60 15.10
C ILE A 2 -50.27 19.97 13.88
N VAL A 3 -51.06 19.68 12.83
CA VAL A 3 -50.61 18.98 11.61
C VAL A 3 -49.73 19.88 10.72
N GLY A 4 -49.95 21.20 10.74
CA GLY A 4 -49.14 22.14 9.95
C GLY A 4 -47.68 22.23 10.45
N THR A 5 -47.50 22.24 11.78
CA THR A 5 -46.18 22.35 12.41
C THR A 5 -45.35 21.07 12.27
N GLU A 6 -46.00 19.90 12.30
CA GLU A 6 -45.31 18.61 12.05
C GLU A 6 -44.93 18.45 10.58
N THR A 7 -45.81 18.85 9.64
CA THR A 7 -45.52 18.77 8.21
C THR A 7 -44.31 19.65 7.83
N GLU A 8 -44.17 20.82 8.47
CA GLU A 8 -43.03 21.71 8.22
C GLU A 8 -41.71 21.18 8.80
N LYS A 9 -41.73 20.51 9.96
CA LYS A 9 -40.55 19.85 10.52
C LYS A 9 -40.06 18.69 9.64
N VAL A 10 -40.99 17.83 9.21
CA VAL A 10 -40.68 16.71 8.32
C VAL A 10 -40.11 17.18 6.98
N SER A 11 -40.61 18.30 6.44
CA SER A 11 -40.07 18.87 5.19
C SER A 11 -38.62 19.32 5.33
N LYS A 12 -38.29 20.05 6.41
CA LYS A 12 -36.91 20.52 6.67
C LYS A 12 -35.95 19.36 6.91
N GLU A 13 -36.37 18.37 7.67
CA GLU A 13 -35.55 17.19 7.97
C GLU A 13 -35.31 16.34 6.71
N LYS A 14 -36.29 16.26 5.80
CA LYS A 14 -36.16 15.61 4.50
C LYS A 14 -35.17 16.32 3.57
N GLU A 15 -35.16 17.66 3.55
CA GLU A 15 -34.17 18.43 2.79
C GLU A 15 -32.75 18.24 3.32
N ILE A 16 -32.58 18.27 4.64
CA ILE A 16 -31.27 18.03 5.28
C ILE A 16 -30.76 16.61 4.96
N ALA A 17 -31.63 15.60 5.05
CA ALA A 17 -31.29 14.22 4.70
C ALA A 17 -30.88 14.08 3.22
N GLY A 18 -31.55 14.79 2.30
CA GLY A 18 -31.20 14.78 0.88
C GLY A 18 -29.83 15.40 0.60
N VAL A 19 -29.50 16.51 1.27
CA VAL A 19 -28.18 17.15 1.15
C VAL A 19 -27.08 16.26 1.73
N GLU A 20 -27.32 15.62 2.87
CA GLU A 20 -26.34 14.72 3.48
C GLU A 20 -26.12 13.46 2.64
N GLN A 21 -27.18 12.88 2.06
CA GLN A 21 -27.07 11.76 1.12
C GLN A 21 -26.22 12.11 -0.11
N ALA A 22 -26.38 13.31 -0.66
CA ALA A 22 -25.57 13.76 -1.80
C ALA A 22 -24.08 13.84 -1.45
N LYS A 23 -23.74 14.37 -0.27
CA LYS A 23 -22.36 14.45 0.22
C LYS A 23 -21.76 13.08 0.47
N VAL A 24 -22.51 12.18 1.11
CA VAL A 24 -22.04 10.79 1.38
C VAL A 24 -21.79 10.07 0.05
N ALA A 25 -22.66 10.21 -0.94
CA ALA A 25 -22.47 9.59 -2.25
C ALA A 25 -21.22 10.09 -3.00
N GLU A 26 -20.85 11.37 -2.85
CA GLU A 26 -19.59 11.90 -3.39
C GLU A 26 -18.37 11.33 -2.65
N ILE A 27 -18.44 11.24 -1.33
CA ILE A 27 -17.37 10.67 -0.50
C ILE A 27 -17.17 9.21 -0.85
N GLU A 28 -18.24 8.42 -0.93
CA GLU A 28 -18.20 7.00 -1.32
C GLU A 28 -17.51 6.81 -2.67
N LYS A 29 -17.89 7.58 -3.69
CA LYS A 29 -17.19 7.55 -5.00
C LYS A 29 -15.70 7.83 -4.85
N SER A 30 -15.34 8.88 -4.11
CA SER A 30 -13.94 9.27 -3.94
C SER A 30 -13.11 8.22 -3.18
N VAL A 31 -13.73 7.50 -2.24
CA VAL A 31 -13.09 6.45 -1.44
C VAL A 31 -12.95 5.17 -2.27
N THR A 32 -13.98 4.78 -3.02
CA THR A 32 -13.93 3.61 -3.91
C THR A 32 -12.84 3.78 -4.96
N ILE A 33 -12.74 4.95 -5.60
CA ILE A 33 -11.68 5.19 -6.60
C ILE A 33 -10.29 5.04 -5.97
N LYS A 34 -10.07 5.62 -4.78
CA LYS A 34 -8.78 5.50 -4.08
C LYS A 34 -8.49 4.07 -3.64
N ALA A 35 -9.51 3.31 -3.24
CA ALA A 35 -9.36 1.91 -2.88
C ALA A 35 -8.93 1.08 -4.11
N ASP A 36 -9.60 1.26 -5.24
CA ASP A 36 -9.29 0.55 -6.49
C ASP A 36 -7.88 0.87 -7.01
N ASP A 37 -7.47 2.14 -6.93
CA ASP A 37 -6.12 2.55 -7.34
C ASP A 37 -5.04 1.94 -6.44
N CYS A 38 -5.25 1.93 -5.12
CA CYS A 38 -4.36 1.28 -4.17
C CYS A 38 -4.29 -0.24 -4.39
N GLU A 39 -5.43 -0.89 -4.61
CA GLU A 39 -5.48 -2.34 -4.89
C GLU A 39 -4.76 -2.69 -6.19
N ARG A 40 -4.91 -1.87 -7.24
CA ARG A 40 -4.16 -2.04 -8.50
C ARG A 40 -2.66 -1.92 -8.29
N ASP A 41 -2.22 -0.89 -7.56
CA ASP A 41 -0.79 -0.69 -7.31
C ASP A 41 -0.20 -1.80 -6.44
N LEU A 42 -0.95 -2.26 -5.44
CA LEU A 42 -0.59 -3.41 -4.62
C LEU A 42 -0.51 -4.69 -5.46
N ALA A 43 -1.51 -4.96 -6.28
CA ALA A 43 -1.56 -6.13 -7.17
C ALA A 43 -0.41 -6.15 -8.18
N ARG A 44 0.09 -4.98 -8.59
CA ARG A 44 1.28 -4.87 -9.44
C ARG A 44 2.58 -5.07 -8.67
N ALA A 45 2.67 -4.61 -7.41
CA ALA A 45 3.88 -4.71 -6.59
C ALA A 45 4.09 -6.11 -5.99
N MET A 46 3.02 -6.79 -5.55
CA MET A 46 3.06 -8.13 -4.96
C MET A 46 3.80 -9.19 -5.79
N PRO A 47 3.60 -9.34 -7.12
CA PRO A 47 4.31 -10.35 -7.90
C PRO A 47 5.82 -10.10 -7.95
N ALA A 48 6.25 -8.83 -8.05
CA ALA A 48 7.67 -8.48 -8.06
C ALA A 48 8.32 -8.78 -6.70
N LEU A 49 7.63 -8.49 -5.61
CA LEU A 49 8.09 -8.79 -4.25
C LEU A 49 8.22 -10.29 -4.03
N LYS A 50 7.19 -11.07 -4.41
CA LYS A 50 7.21 -12.53 -4.27
C LYS A 50 8.31 -13.18 -5.11
N ALA A 51 8.49 -12.72 -6.35
CA ALA A 51 9.57 -13.22 -7.20
C ALA A 51 10.96 -12.92 -6.62
N ALA A 52 11.15 -11.74 -6.01
CA ALA A 52 12.40 -11.40 -5.32
C ALA A 52 12.62 -12.29 -4.08
N GLU A 53 11.58 -12.54 -3.29
CA GLU A 53 11.65 -13.45 -2.13
C GLU A 53 11.98 -14.89 -2.54
N GLU A 54 11.33 -15.40 -3.59
CA GLU A 54 11.62 -16.72 -4.16
C GLU A 54 13.06 -16.82 -4.65
N ALA A 55 13.57 -15.80 -5.35
CA ALA A 55 14.97 -15.76 -5.79
C ALA A 55 15.94 -15.77 -4.61
N LEU A 56 15.67 -15.02 -3.53
CA LEU A 56 16.49 -15.03 -2.33
C LEU A 56 16.49 -16.41 -1.64
N ASN A 57 15.38 -17.13 -1.66
CA ASN A 57 15.28 -18.48 -1.10
C ASN A 57 16.07 -19.54 -1.89
N THR A 58 16.51 -19.23 -3.12
CA THR A 58 17.41 -20.11 -3.89
C THR A 58 18.89 -19.94 -3.54
N LEU A 59 19.27 -18.92 -2.76
CA LEU A 59 20.65 -18.71 -2.35
C LEU A 59 21.08 -19.78 -1.34
N ASP A 60 22.13 -20.51 -1.68
CA ASP A 60 22.72 -21.51 -0.80
C ASP A 60 23.99 -20.99 -0.09
N LYS A 61 24.43 -21.75 0.91
CA LYS A 61 25.60 -21.40 1.73
C LYS A 61 26.88 -21.30 0.89
N ASN A 62 26.99 -22.08 -0.19
CA ASN A 62 28.19 -22.09 -1.04
C ASN A 62 28.29 -20.78 -1.82
N SER A 63 27.19 -20.33 -2.44
CA SER A 63 27.10 -19.06 -3.16
C SER A 63 27.47 -17.86 -2.28
N LEU A 64 27.01 -17.86 -1.02
CA LEU A 64 27.35 -16.82 -0.05
C LEU A 64 28.82 -16.87 0.40
N THR A 65 29.39 -18.08 0.51
CA THR A 65 30.80 -18.27 0.87
C THR A 65 31.72 -17.80 -0.26
N GLU A 66 31.36 -18.09 -1.51
CA GLU A 66 32.06 -17.58 -2.70
C GLU A 66 31.99 -16.06 -2.78
N MET A 67 30.81 -15.47 -2.54
CA MET A 67 30.65 -14.01 -2.52
C MET A 67 31.56 -13.34 -1.48
N LYS A 68 31.70 -13.94 -0.29
CA LYS A 68 32.58 -13.44 0.77
C LYS A 68 34.07 -13.61 0.44
N ALA A 69 34.41 -14.64 -0.33
CA ALA A 69 35.78 -14.97 -0.68
C ALA A 69 36.35 -14.07 -1.80
N PHE A 70 35.53 -13.23 -2.45
CA PHE A 70 36.03 -12.30 -3.48
C PHE A 70 37.06 -11.32 -2.90
N PRO A 71 38.34 -11.38 -3.32
CA PRO A 71 39.35 -10.44 -2.84
C PRO A 71 39.11 -9.03 -3.38
N ASN A 72 38.54 -8.92 -4.58
CA ASN A 72 38.09 -7.68 -5.21
C ASN A 72 36.71 -7.95 -5.86
N PRO A 73 35.58 -7.72 -5.16
CA PRO A 73 34.27 -8.00 -5.71
C PRO A 73 33.96 -7.08 -6.90
N PRO A 74 33.26 -7.58 -7.94
CA PRO A 74 32.80 -6.75 -9.05
C PRO A 74 31.95 -5.57 -8.56
N GLU A 75 32.01 -4.43 -9.26
CA GLU A 75 31.33 -3.19 -8.86
C GLU A 75 29.82 -3.39 -8.64
N ALA A 76 29.17 -4.24 -9.45
CA ALA A 76 27.75 -4.58 -9.30
C ALA A 76 27.47 -5.26 -7.95
N VAL A 77 28.31 -6.21 -7.54
CA VAL A 77 28.17 -6.93 -6.26
C VAL A 77 28.40 -5.96 -5.09
N LEU A 78 29.36 -5.04 -5.21
CA LEU A 78 29.64 -4.02 -4.21
C LEU A 78 28.46 -3.06 -4.01
N LYS A 79 27.88 -2.57 -5.11
CA LYS A 79 26.71 -1.66 -5.06
C LYS A 79 25.50 -2.32 -4.43
N VAL A 80 25.21 -3.57 -4.81
CA VAL A 80 24.09 -4.34 -4.25
C VAL A 80 24.33 -4.62 -2.76
N GLY A 81 25.53 -5.05 -2.38
CA GLY A 81 25.90 -5.28 -0.98
C GLY A 81 25.77 -4.01 -0.14
N ALA A 82 26.24 -2.86 -0.64
CA ALA A 82 26.09 -1.56 0.04
C ALA A 82 24.62 -1.16 0.19
N ALA A 83 23.80 -1.32 -0.85
CA ALA A 83 22.38 -1.03 -0.79
C ALA A 83 21.66 -1.87 0.29
N VAL A 84 21.97 -3.17 0.38
CA VAL A 84 21.43 -4.05 1.42
C VAL A 84 21.87 -3.60 2.82
N MET A 85 23.14 -3.24 3.00
CA MET A 85 23.67 -2.76 4.28
C MET A 85 23.10 -1.39 4.69
N CYS A 86 22.71 -0.54 3.73
CA CYS A 86 22.02 0.72 4.02
C CYS A 86 20.55 0.53 4.40
N LEU A 87 19.88 -0.49 3.85
CA LEU A 87 18.48 -0.80 4.17
C LEU A 87 18.34 -1.59 5.48
N LEU A 88 19.36 -2.35 5.87
CA LEU A 88 19.38 -3.11 7.13
C LEU A 88 19.88 -2.23 8.30
N PRO A 89 19.29 -2.34 9.50
CA PRO A 89 19.76 -1.62 10.67
C PRO A 89 21.17 -2.09 11.10
N PRO A 90 22.02 -1.20 11.64
CA PRO A 90 23.34 -1.58 12.13
C PRO A 90 23.19 -2.59 13.28
N GLY A 91 23.66 -3.82 13.06
CA GLY A 91 23.64 -4.90 14.05
C GLY A 91 22.53 -5.94 13.91
N GLY A 92 21.80 -5.96 12.78
CA GLY A 92 20.89 -7.02 12.34
C GLY A 92 20.46 -8.07 13.38
N LYS A 93 19.35 -7.76 14.07
CA LYS A 93 18.41 -8.77 14.56
C LYS A 93 17.07 -8.52 13.91
#